data_AF-A0A519D738-F1
#
_entry.id   AF-A0A519D738-F1
#
_cell.length_a   1.000
_cell.length_b   1.000
_cell.length_c   1.000
_cell.angle_alpha   90.00
_cell.angle_beta   90.00
_cell.angle_gamma   90.00
#
_symmetry.space_group_name_H-M   'P 1'
#
loop_
_entity.id
_entity.type
_entity.pdbx_description
1 polymer ?
#
loop_
_entity_poly.entity_id
_entity_poly.type
_entity_poly.pdbx_seq_one_letter_code
_entity_poly.pdbx_strand_id
1 'polypeptide(L)' 'MAAAGMVAWSCSAVVLFGVASYVVFEGLKRWRVGLRLSALDESLLYDDGVSVEVITDAPTGSSIVGGVVAEFVEDHRD' A
#
# COMPACT_ATOMS: atom_id res chain seq x y z
N MET A 1 -15.95 -26.32 34.88
CA MET A 1 -15.07 -25.15 34.69
C MET A 1 -14.06 -25.33 33.55
N ALA A 2 -13.39 -26.49 33.41
CA ALA A 2 -12.36 -26.71 32.36
C ALA A 2 -12.86 -26.57 30.91
N ALA A 3 -14.05 -27.10 30.58
CA ALA A 3 -14.59 -27.06 29.21
C ALA A 3 -14.90 -25.61 28.74
N ALA A 4 -15.44 -24.76 29.62
CA ALA A 4 -15.74 -23.38 29.30
C ALA A 4 -14.47 -22.56 28.99
N GLY A 5 -13.39 -22.79 29.75
CA GLY A 5 -12.09 -22.16 29.48
C GLY A 5 -11.47 -22.60 28.15
N MET A 6 -11.60 -23.88 27.80
CA MET A 6 -11.13 -24.42 26.52
C MET A 6 -11.87 -23.79 25.33
N VAL A 7 -13.19 -23.63 25.42
CA VAL A 7 -14.00 -22.99 24.38
C VAL A 7 -13.65 -21.50 24.21
N ALA A 8 -13.42 -20.78 25.31
CA ALA A 8 -13.05 -19.37 25.24
C ALA A 8 -11.69 -19.17 24.56
N TRP A 9 -10.71 -20.01 24.89
CA TRP A 9 -9.38 -19.99 24.25
C TRP A 9 -9.44 -20.36 22.77
N SER A 10 -10.21 -21.38 22.39
CA SER A 10 -10.31 -21.78 20.98
C SER A 10 -11.00 -20.70 20.13
N CYS A 11 -12.08 -20.10 20.64
CA CYS A 11 -12.76 -18.99 19.97
C CYS A 11 -11.82 -17.78 19.78
N SER A 12 -11.05 -17.44 20.81
CA SER A 12 -10.07 -16.35 20.75
C SER A 12 -8.95 -16.65 19.75
N ALA A 13 -8.44 -17.89 19.74
CA ALA A 13 -7.40 -18.31 18.81
C ALA A 13 -7.87 -18.19 17.36
N VAL A 14 -9.09 -18.64 17.03
CA VAL A 14 -9.64 -18.54 15.68
C VAL A 14 -9.68 -17.09 15.19
N VAL A 15 -10.14 -16.16 16.04
CA VAL A 15 -10.20 -14.74 15.68
C VAL A 15 -8.79 -14.18 15.48
N LEU A 16 -7.86 -14.48 16.40
CA LEU A 16 -6.47 -14.00 16.30
C LEU A 16 -5.78 -14.53 15.04
N PHE A 17 -5.93 -15.82 14.72
CA PHE A 17 -5.37 -16.39 13.50
C PHE A 17 -6.04 -15.81 12.26
N GLY A 18 -7.35 -15.57 12.28
CA GLY A 18 -8.06 -14.89 11.19
C GLY A 18 -7.49 -13.50 10.91
N VAL A 19 -7.35 -12.68 11.95
CA VAL A 19 -6.78 -11.33 11.82
C VAL A 19 -5.31 -11.37 11.39
N ALA A 20 -4.50 -12.22 12.04
CA ALA A 20 -3.08 -12.34 11.71
C ALA A 20 -2.86 -12.79 10.27
N SER A 21 -3.62 -13.80 9.81
CA SER A 21 -3.54 -14.26 8.42
C SER A 21 -3.93 -13.16 7.44
N TYR A 22 -5.03 -12.44 7.71
CA TYR A 22 -5.44 -11.30 6.87
C TYR A 22 -4.34 -10.24 6.74
N VAL A 23 -3.75 -9.81 7.85
CA VAL A 23 -2.65 -8.81 7.85
C VAL A 23 -1.44 -9.32 7.06
N VAL A 24 -1.06 -10.58 7.24
CA VAL A 24 0.05 -11.18 6.49
C VAL A 24 -0.25 -11.21 4.99
N PHE A 25 -1.46 -11.63 4.59
CA PHE A 25 -1.84 -11.66 3.17
C PHE A 25 -1.86 -10.27 2.53
N GLU A 26 -2.39 -9.26 3.22
CA GLU A 26 -2.36 -7.88 2.74
C GLU A 26 -0.93 -7.33 2.63
N GLY A 27 -0.06 -7.67 3.59
CA GLY A 27 1.38 -7.35 3.53
C GLY A 27 2.07 -7.98 2.33
N LEU A 28 1.84 -9.28 2.08
CA LEU A 28 2.40 -10.00 0.93
C LEU A 28 1.90 -9.42 -0.40
N LYS A 29 0.61 -9.05 -0.50
CA LYS A 29 0.06 -8.38 -1.69
C LYS A 29 0.80 -7.07 -1.97
N ARG A 30 0.96 -6.21 -0.97
CA ARG A 30 1.68 -4.93 -1.11
C ARG A 30 3.14 -5.13 -1.49
N TRP A 31 3.82 -6.09 -0.86
CA TRP A 31 5.21 -6.39 -1.20
C TRP A 31 5.34 -6.87 -2.65
N ARG A 32 4.46 -7.75 -3.10
CA ARG A 32 4.45 -8.23 -4.50
C ARG A 32 4.28 -7.09 -5.51
N VAL A 33 3.38 -6.15 -5.23
CA VAL A 33 3.22 -4.94 -6.08
C VAL A 33 4.50 -4.11 -6.08
N GLY A 34 5.13 -3.90 -4.91
CA GLY A 34 6.39 -3.17 -4.81
C GLY A 34 7.54 -3.80 -5.63
N LEU A 35 7.64 -5.13 -5.62
CA LEU A 35 8.63 -5.84 -6.45
C LEU A 35 8.38 -5.63 -7.95
N ARG A 36 7.12 -5.72 -8.39
CA ARG A 36 6.74 -5.48 -9.80
C ARG A 36 7.00 -4.04 -10.23
N LEU A 37 6.72 -3.06 -9.36
CA LEU A 37 7.06 -1.65 -9.60
C LEU A 37 8.57 -1.45 -9.76
N SER A 38 9.39 -2.08 -8.91
CA SER A 38 10.85 -2.00 -9.01
C SER A 38 11.42 -2.64 -10.28
N ALA A 39 10.68 -3.60 -10.85
CA ALA A 39 11.00 -4.25 -12.12
C ALA A 39 10.44 -3.50 -13.35
N LEU A 40 9.78 -2.34 -13.16
CA LEU A 40 9.11 -1.57 -14.21
C LEU A 40 8.10 -2.41 -15.01
N ASP A 41 7.37 -3.29 -14.32
CA ASP A 41 6.43 -4.21 -14.95
C ASP A 41 5.17 -3.49 -15.45
N GLU A 42 5.07 -3.30 -16.77
CA GLU A 42 3.94 -2.63 -17.45
C GLU A 42 2.60 -3.34 -17.26
N SER A 43 2.60 -4.64 -16.94
CA SER A 43 1.35 -5.37 -16.70
C SER A 43 0.59 -4.88 -15.46
N LEU A 44 1.21 -4.06 -14.60
CA LEU A 44 0.55 -3.35 -13.50
C LEU A 44 -0.51 -2.34 -13.97
N LEU A 45 -0.41 -1.83 -15.21
CA LEU A 45 -1.39 -0.91 -15.78
C LEU A 45 -2.79 -1.54 -15.93
N TYR A 46 -2.86 -2.88 -15.94
CA TYR A 46 -4.10 -3.64 -16.12
C TYR A 46 -4.44 -4.49 -14.88
N ASP A 47 -3.76 -4.27 -13.76
CA ASP A 47 -3.98 -5.03 -12.52
C ASP A 47 -5.09 -4.39 -11.68
N ASP A 48 -6.18 -5.13 -11.41
CA ASP A 48 -7.31 -4.66 -10.61
C ASP A 48 -6.94 -4.22 -9.19
N GLY A 49 -5.79 -4.68 -8.66
CA GLY A 49 -5.29 -4.31 -7.34
C GLY A 49 -4.54 -2.98 -7.29
N VAL A 50 -4.34 -2.31 -8.43
CA VAL A 50 -3.54 -1.08 -8.55
C VAL A 50 -4.34 -0.01 -9.27
N SER A 51 -4.51 1.15 -8.63
CA SER A 51 -5.08 2.34 -9.28
C SER A 51 -3.95 3.19 -9.81
N VAL A 52 -4.00 3.50 -11.11
CA VAL A 52 -3.05 4.40 -11.78
C VAL A 52 -3.78 5.68 -12.12
N GLU A 53 -3.28 6.80 -11.61
CA GLU A 53 -3.84 8.14 -11.86
C GLU A 53 -2.79 8.99 -12.58
N VAL A 54 -3.23 9.70 -13.62
CA VAL A 54 -2.39 10.65 -14.35
C VAL A 54 -2.58 12.03 -13.72
N ILE A 55 -1.54 12.53 -13.06
CA ILE A 55 -1.56 13.88 -12.48
C ILE A 55 -1.32 14.89 -13.61
N THR A 56 -2.35 15.66 -13.96
CA THR A 56 -2.29 16.65 -15.06
C THR A 56 -1.94 18.05 -14.61
N ASP A 57 -2.26 18.41 -13.37
CA ASP A 57 -2.02 19.74 -12.83
C ASP A 57 -1.11 19.70 -11.60
N ALA A 58 -0.18 20.65 -11.57
CA ALA A 58 0.69 20.90 -10.43
C ALA A 58 0.01 21.92 -9.50
N PRO A 59 0.28 21.89 -8.18
CA PRO A 59 -0.14 22.94 -7.26
C PRO A 59 0.22 24.36 -7.76
N THR A 60 -0.56 25.37 -7.35
CA THR A 60 -0.28 26.77 -7.71
C THR A 60 1.15 27.16 -7.29
N GLY A 61 1.92 27.69 -8.23
CA GLY A 61 3.34 28.02 -8.01
C GLY A 61 4.32 26.88 -8.35
N SER A 62 3.84 25.77 -8.92
CA SER A 62 4.67 24.65 -9.39
C SER A 62 4.31 24.22 -10.82
N SER A 63 5.17 23.42 -11.45
CA SER A 63 4.96 22.88 -12.79
C SER A 63 5.45 21.44 -12.88
N ILE A 64 4.68 20.56 -13.53
CA ILE A 64 5.12 19.19 -13.83
C ILE A 64 6.05 19.25 -15.06
N VAL A 65 7.32 18.88 -14.87
CA VAL A 65 8.30 18.76 -15.95
C VAL A 65 8.70 17.29 -16.09
N GLY A 66 8.52 16.72 -17.27
CA GLY A 66 8.86 15.31 -17.52
C GLY A 66 10.37 15.08 -17.54
N GLY A 67 10.82 13.97 -16.94
CA GLY A 67 12.22 13.53 -17.01
C GLY A 67 13.16 14.13 -15.96
N VAL A 68 12.63 14.82 -14.95
CA VAL A 68 13.42 15.44 -13.87
C VAL A 68 12.95 14.95 -12.50
N VAL A 69 13.88 14.76 -11.56
CA VAL A 69 13.56 14.36 -10.18
C VAL A 69 12.82 15.51 -9.48
N ALA A 70 11.84 15.19 -8.63
CA ALA A 70 11.14 16.19 -7.83
C ALA A 70 12.12 16.92 -6.88
N GLU A 71 12.17 18.24 -6.97
CA GLU A 71 13.01 19.10 -6.12
C GLU A 71 12.13 19.95 -5.19
N PHE A 72 12.59 20.15 -3.97
CA PHE A 72 11.92 21.00 -3.00
C PHE A 72 12.32 22.45 -3.26
N VAL A 73 11.39 23.27 -3.76
CA VAL A 73 11.62 24.71 -3.92
C VAL A 73 11.30 25.38 -2.58
N GLU A 74 12.33 25.85 -1.85
CA GLU A 74 12.13 26.73 -0.69
C GLU A 74 11.57 28.08 -1.16
N ASP A 75 10.52 28.57 -0.50
CA ASP A 75 9.88 29.86 -0.77
C ASP A 75 10.84 31.01 -0.45
N HIS A 76 11.60 31.47 -1.45
CA HIS A 76 12.35 32.72 -1.36
C HIS A 76 11.39 33.89 -1.62
N ARG A 77 10.84 34.43 -0.54
CA ARG A 77 10.13 35.71 -0.52
C ARG A 77 11.15 36.85 -0.57
N ASP A 78 11.32 37.43 -1.76
CA ASP A 78 11.80 38.80 -1.94
C ASP A 78 10.65 39.81 -1.78
#